data_AF-A0AAU2T1G9-F1
#
_entry.id   AF-A0AAU2T1G9-F1
#
_cell.length_a   1.000
_cell.length_b   1.000
_cell.length_c   1.000
_cell.angle_alpha   90.00
_cell.angle_beta   90.00
_cell.angle_gamma   90.00
#
_symmetry.space_group_name_H-M   'P 1'
#
loop_
_entity.id
_entity.type
_entity.pdbx_description
1 polymer ?
#
loop_
_entity_poly.entity_id
_entity_poly.type
_entity_poly.pdbx_seq_one_letter_code
_entity_poly.pdbx_strand_id
1 'polypeptide(L)'
;MDEPPHITLLGEYHAHPLRRGSYDDFAPDDPAAALGLSAALVADLSAWATGIDAAMNTWLADRDDFRWDATFLRLHEEGETLAERLARELAPGRTVGYEGVQGVSCALLGTRLGNPVSVD
;
A
#
# COMPACT_ATOMS: atom_id res chain seq x y z
N MET A 1 13.48 13.88 22.86
CA MET A 1 12.75 14.34 21.65
C MET A 1 12.06 13.11 21.14
N ASP A 2 10.73 13.11 21.12
CA ASP A 2 9.99 12.02 20.47
C ASP A 2 10.26 12.09 18.97
N GLU A 3 10.75 10.99 18.40
CA GLU A 3 10.90 10.86 16.96
C GLU A 3 9.51 10.98 16.31
N PRO A 4 9.36 11.71 15.20
CA PRO A 4 8.07 11.81 14.54
C PRO A 4 7.55 10.41 14.19
N PRO A 5 6.27 10.09 14.45
CA PRO A 5 5.76 8.74 14.27
C PRO A 5 5.95 8.29 12.82
N HIS A 6 6.56 7.12 12.64
CA HIS A 6 6.67 6.44 11.36
C HIS A 6 5.28 6.10 10.83
N ILE A 7 5.02 6.42 9.57
CA ILE A 7 3.78 6.08 8.89
C ILE A 7 4.05 4.93 7.92
N THR A 8 3.25 3.88 8.00
CA THR A 8 3.30 2.79 7.01
C THR A 8 2.13 2.93 6.05
N LEU A 9 2.40 2.79 4.75
CA LEU A 9 1.39 2.51 3.72
C LEU A 9 1.32 1.00 3.50
N LEU A 10 0.14 0.42 3.64
CA LEU A 10 -0.10 -1.00 3.47
C LEU A 10 -1.48 -1.26 2.89
N GLY A 11 -1.53 -2.06 1.83
CA GLY A 11 -2.79 -2.50 1.26
C GLY A 11 -3.26 -3.77 1.96
N GLU A 12 -4.40 -3.75 2.65
CA GLU A 12 -4.97 -4.94 3.29
C GLU A 12 -6.49 -4.94 3.11
N TYR A 13 -7.07 -6.13 2.93
CA TYR A 13 -8.49 -6.32 2.68
C TYR A 13 -9.33 -5.90 3.90
N HIS A 14 -10.31 -5.00 3.70
CA HIS A 14 -11.12 -4.35 4.75
C HIS A 14 -10.33 -3.46 5.71
N ALA A 15 -9.15 -2.98 5.31
CA ALA A 15 -8.33 -2.09 6.12
C ALA A 15 -8.19 -0.71 5.46
N HIS A 16 -7.96 0.30 6.29
CA HIS A 16 -7.46 1.59 5.85
C HIS A 16 -5.98 1.51 5.44
N PRO A 17 -5.54 2.37 4.49
CA PRO A 17 -4.23 2.23 3.88
C PRO A 17 -3.06 2.68 4.76
N LEU A 18 -3.30 3.54 5.77
CA LEU A 18 -2.23 4.12 6.58
C LEU A 18 -2.18 3.50 7.98
N ARG A 19 -0.97 3.28 8.52
CA ARG A 19 -0.77 2.73 9.87
C ARG A 19 0.19 3.53 10.73
N ARG A 20 -0.06 3.49 12.04
CA ARG A 20 0.89 3.86 13.09
C ARG A 20 1.16 2.63 13.94
N GLY A 21 2.32 1.99 13.73
CA GLY A 21 2.60 0.69 14.32
C GLY A 21 1.84 -0.45 13.65
N SER A 22 1.71 -1.59 14.33
CA SER A 22 1.28 -2.84 13.70
C SER A 22 -0.24 -3.08 13.66
N TYR A 23 -1.01 -2.39 14.50
CA TYR A 23 -2.43 -2.71 14.73
C TYR A 23 -3.41 -1.60 14.34
N ASP A 24 -2.96 -0.34 14.39
CA ASP A 24 -3.85 0.80 14.20
C ASP A 24 -3.70 1.35 12.79
N ASP A 25 -4.65 0.99 11.93
CA ASP A 25 -4.87 1.61 10.64
C ASP A 25 -5.83 2.81 10.74
N PHE A 26 -5.73 3.74 9.80
CA PHE A 26 -6.56 4.95 9.80
C PHE A 26 -6.71 5.53 8.39
N ALA A 27 -7.83 6.24 8.19
CA ALA A 27 -8.15 6.86 6.92
C ALA A 27 -7.18 8.02 6.60
N PRO A 28 -6.84 8.25 5.31
CA PRO A 28 -5.94 9.35 4.91
C PRO A 28 -6.40 10.74 5.33
N ASP A 29 -7.71 10.94 5.50
CA ASP A 29 -8.35 12.18 5.94
C ASP A 29 -8.74 12.19 7.43
N ASP A 30 -8.31 11.20 8.22
CA ASP A 30 -8.62 11.15 9.64
C ASP A 30 -8.11 12.43 10.34
N PRO A 31 -9.04 13.26 10.89
CA PRO A 31 -8.65 14.49 11.56
C PRO A 31 -7.81 14.24 12.82
N ALA A 32 -7.93 13.06 13.46
CA ALA A 32 -7.11 12.69 14.61
C ALA A 32 -5.65 12.43 14.23
N ALA A 33 -5.39 11.98 12.99
CA ALA A 33 -4.05 11.79 12.48
C ALA A 33 -3.38 13.11 12.08
N ALA A 34 -4.18 14.12 11.67
CA ALA A 34 -3.76 15.47 11.31
C ALA A 34 -2.53 15.51 10.38
N LEU A 35 -2.57 14.69 9.31
CA LEU A 35 -1.44 14.54 8.39
C LEU A 35 -1.23 15.75 7.46
N GLY A 36 -2.26 16.56 7.23
CA GLY A 36 -2.17 17.73 6.36
C GLY A 36 -1.98 17.40 4.88
N LEU A 37 -2.42 16.21 4.45
CA LEU A 37 -2.29 15.75 3.06
C LEU A 37 -3.17 16.57 2.12
N SER A 38 -2.75 16.66 0.87
CA SER A 38 -3.57 17.22 -0.20
C SER A 38 -4.83 16.39 -0.42
N ALA A 39 -5.95 17.05 -0.75
CA ALA A 39 -7.21 16.36 -1.05
C ALA A 39 -7.06 15.36 -2.21
N ALA A 40 -6.16 15.63 -3.16
CA ALA A 40 -5.86 14.71 -4.25
C ALA A 40 -5.18 13.43 -3.74
N LEU A 41 -4.15 13.54 -2.90
CA LEU A 41 -3.49 12.35 -2.35
C LEU A 41 -4.42 11.54 -1.43
N VAL A 42 -5.26 12.21 -0.64
CA VAL A 42 -6.31 11.55 0.15
C VAL A 42 -7.23 10.72 -0.75
N ALA A 43 -7.73 11.31 -1.83
CA ALA A 43 -8.61 10.62 -2.76
C ALA A 43 -7.92 9.43 -3.42
N ASP A 44 -6.66 9.60 -3.85
CA ASP A 44 -5.88 8.53 -4.49
C ASP A 44 -5.63 7.36 -3.51
N LEU A 45 -5.25 7.64 -2.25
CA LEU A 45 -5.03 6.62 -1.22
C LEU A 45 -6.32 5.85 -0.88
N SER A 46 -7.45 6.55 -0.76
CA SER A 46 -8.75 5.91 -0.50
C SER A 46 -9.24 5.08 -1.69
N ALA A 47 -9.00 5.55 -2.91
CA ALA A 47 -9.32 4.82 -4.13
C ALA A 47 -8.47 3.53 -4.25
N TRP A 48 -7.20 3.61 -3.92
CA TRP A 48 -6.30 2.46 -3.90
C TRP A 48 -6.75 1.38 -2.91
N ALA A 49 -7.07 1.76 -1.66
CA ALA A 49 -7.62 0.85 -0.65
C ALA A 49 -8.93 0.18 -1.13
N THR A 50 -9.84 0.97 -1.68
CA THR A 50 -11.10 0.46 -2.26
C THR A 50 -10.83 -0.50 -3.44
N GLY A 51 -9.80 -0.21 -4.24
CA GLY A 51 -9.36 -1.06 -5.35
C GLY A 51 -8.85 -2.42 -4.89
N ILE A 52 -8.17 -2.48 -3.75
CA ILE A 52 -7.74 -3.74 -3.12
C ILE A 52 -8.95 -4.56 -2.69
N ASP A 53 -9.93 -3.94 -2.03
CA ASP A 53 -11.17 -4.62 -1.64
C ASP A 53 -11.91 -5.18 -2.84
N ALA A 54 -12.03 -4.40 -3.92
CA ALA A 54 -12.68 -4.85 -5.15
C ALA A 54 -11.93 -6.02 -5.80
N ALA A 55 -10.59 -5.98 -5.82
CA ALA A 55 -9.76 -7.04 -6.36
C ALA A 55 -9.91 -8.34 -5.53
N MET A 56 -9.84 -8.24 -4.21
CA MET A 56 -9.98 -9.40 -3.32
C MET A 56 -11.39 -9.99 -3.41
N ASN A 57 -12.44 -9.17 -3.43
CA ASN A 57 -13.81 -9.64 -3.64
C ASN A 57 -13.99 -10.39 -4.96
N THR A 58 -13.35 -9.89 -6.03
CA THR A 58 -13.36 -10.55 -7.34
C THR A 58 -12.70 -11.93 -7.24
N TRP A 59 -11.49 -12.01 -6.69
CA TRP A 59 -10.80 -13.29 -6.52
C TRP A 59 -11.54 -14.26 -5.59
N LEU A 60 -12.16 -13.77 -4.52
CA LEU A 60 -12.98 -14.59 -3.62
C LEU A 60 -14.15 -15.27 -4.36
N ALA A 61 -14.69 -14.60 -5.39
CA ALA A 61 -15.82 -15.08 -6.18
C ALA A 61 -15.41 -16.01 -7.33
N ASP A 62 -14.39 -15.64 -8.12
CA ASP A 62 -14.00 -16.37 -9.33
C ASP A 62 -12.84 -17.36 -9.11
N ARG A 63 -12.00 -17.13 -8.09
CA ARG A 63 -10.77 -17.89 -7.82
C ARG A 63 -9.82 -17.92 -9.02
N ASP A 64 -9.82 -16.86 -9.81
CA ASP A 64 -8.92 -16.72 -10.96
C ASP A 64 -7.57 -16.14 -10.51
N ASP A 65 -6.62 -17.03 -10.24
CA ASP A 65 -5.28 -16.65 -9.78
C ASP A 65 -4.51 -15.83 -10.82
N PHE A 66 -4.71 -16.05 -12.12
CA PHE A 66 -4.02 -15.29 -13.16
C PHE A 66 -4.51 -13.84 -13.20
N ARG A 67 -5.83 -13.65 -13.11
CA ARG A 67 -6.43 -12.33 -13.01
C ARG A 67 -6.04 -11.63 -11.71
N TRP A 68 -5.98 -12.38 -10.62
CA TRP A 68 -5.50 -11.88 -9.33
C TRP A 68 -4.06 -11.39 -9.43
N ASP A 69 -3.13 -12.18 -9.94
CA ASP A 69 -1.71 -11.82 -10.07
C ASP A 69 -1.51 -10.53 -10.87
N ALA A 70 -2.22 -10.39 -11.99
CA ALA A 70 -2.14 -9.18 -12.82
C ALA A 70 -2.70 -7.95 -12.08
N THR A 71 -3.81 -8.11 -11.36
CA THR A 71 -4.44 -7.02 -10.59
C THR A 71 -3.58 -6.64 -9.39
N PHE A 72 -3.01 -7.64 -8.71
CA PHE A 72 -2.12 -7.48 -7.58
C PHE A 72 -0.88 -6.68 -7.95
N LEU A 73 -0.19 -7.05 -9.04
CA LEU A 73 1.02 -6.35 -9.49
C LEU A 73 0.72 -4.86 -9.77
N ARG A 74 -0.38 -4.58 -10.46
CA ARG A 74 -0.81 -3.20 -10.72
C ARG A 74 -1.06 -2.42 -9.43
N LEU A 75 -1.76 -3.01 -8.45
CA LEU A 75 -2.02 -2.38 -7.16
C LEU A 75 -0.72 -2.19 -6.36
N HIS A 76 0.24 -3.08 -6.51
CA HIS A 76 1.54 -2.97 -5.86
C HIS A 76 2.35 -1.78 -6.40
N GLU A 77 2.46 -1.65 -7.72
CA GLU A 77 3.13 -0.53 -8.39
C GLU A 77 2.45 0.83 -8.10
N GLU A 78 1.11 0.82 -8.03
CA GLU A 78 0.33 1.97 -7.60
C GLU A 78 0.66 2.37 -6.15
N GLY A 79 0.76 1.39 -5.25
CA GLY A 79 1.14 1.60 -3.86
C GLY A 79 2.55 2.19 -3.69
N GLU A 80 3.53 1.74 -4.48
CA GLU A 80 4.89 2.34 -4.47
C GLU A 80 4.83 3.84 -4.83
N THR A 81 4.11 4.16 -5.91
CA THR A 81 3.96 5.56 -6.36
C THR A 81 3.27 6.42 -5.30
N LEU A 82 2.25 5.87 -4.62
CA LEU A 82 1.54 6.55 -3.54
C LEU A 82 2.41 6.75 -2.30
N ALA A 83 3.22 5.76 -1.93
CA ALA A 83 4.16 5.87 -0.81
C ALA A 83 5.17 7.00 -1.03
N GLU A 84 5.72 7.12 -2.24
CA GLU A 84 6.62 8.22 -2.56
C GLU A 84 5.93 9.59 -2.49
N ARG A 85 4.69 9.70 -3.01
CA ARG A 85 3.90 10.94 -2.91
C ARG A 85 3.62 11.30 -1.45
N LEU A 86 3.23 10.31 -0.65
CA LEU A 86 2.99 10.47 0.78
C LEU A 86 4.25 10.96 1.51
N ALA A 87 5.41 10.39 1.21
CA ALA A 87 6.68 10.83 1.79
C ALA A 87 7.01 12.30 1.44
N ARG A 88 6.75 12.71 0.19
CA ARG A 88 6.96 14.08 -0.25
C ARG A 88 6.05 15.08 0.46
N GLU A 89 4.77 14.74 0.64
CA GLU A 89 3.81 15.63 1.29
C GLU A 89 4.00 15.70 2.83
N LEU A 90 4.56 14.67 3.46
CA LEU A 90 4.82 14.65 4.90
C LEU A 90 6.16 15.30 5.33
N ALA A 91 6.99 15.78 4.38
CA ALA A 91 8.29 16.38 4.68
C ALA A 91 8.16 17.81 5.26
N PRO A 92 9.05 18.24 6.18
CA PRO A 92 10.21 17.53 6.72
C PRO A 92 9.95 16.84 8.08
N GLY A 93 10.48 15.62 8.24
CA GLY A 93 10.65 14.97 9.56
C GLY A 93 9.92 13.63 9.76
N ARG A 94 8.98 13.25 8.90
CA ARG A 94 8.29 11.94 8.99
C ARG A 94 8.83 10.96 7.96
N THR A 95 9.06 9.72 8.39
CA THR A 95 9.49 8.61 7.54
C THR A 95 8.26 7.81 7.11
N VAL A 96 8.18 7.47 5.83
CA VAL A 96 7.12 6.63 5.27
C VAL A 96 7.69 5.27 4.90
N GLY A 97 7.09 4.20 5.40
CA GLY A 97 7.34 2.83 4.98
C GLY A 97 6.26 2.36 4.00
N TYR A 98 6.61 1.48 3.07
CA TYR A 98 5.65 0.77 2.22
C TYR A 98 5.83 -0.73 2.42
N GLU A 99 4.75 -1.41 2.81
CA GLU A 99 4.75 -2.86 3.11
C GLU A 99 4.10 -3.70 2.01
N GLY A 100 3.72 -3.09 0.89
CA GLY A 100 3.09 -3.79 -0.22
C GLY A 100 1.57 -3.88 -0.10
N VAL A 101 1.01 -4.84 -0.84
CA VAL A 101 -0.39 -5.25 -0.74
C VAL A 101 -0.39 -6.66 -0.15
N GLN A 102 -1.15 -6.89 0.91
CA GLN A 102 -1.35 -8.20 1.49
C GLN A 102 -2.31 -9.02 0.65
N GLY A 103 -2.08 -10.33 0.58
CA GLY A 103 -2.81 -11.25 -0.29
C GLY A 103 -1.92 -12.13 -1.16
N VAL A 104 -0.60 -12.07 -0.99
CA VAL A 104 0.33 -13.02 -1.60
C VAL A 104 0.71 -14.10 -0.61
N SER A 105 0.55 -15.36 -1.02
CA SER A 105 1.47 -16.40 -0.58
C SER A 105 2.89 -15.98 -1.00
N CYS A 106 3.85 -15.95 -0.06
CA CYS A 106 5.27 -15.65 -0.32
C CYS A 106 5.89 -16.40 -1.52
N ALA A 107 5.24 -17.44 -2.05
CA ALA A 107 5.68 -18.21 -3.21
C ALA A 107 5.80 -17.42 -4.53
N LEU A 108 5.06 -16.31 -4.73
CA LEU A 108 5.03 -15.61 -6.02
C LEU A 108 5.99 -14.40 -6.12
N LEU A 109 6.34 -13.76 -5.00
CA LEU A 109 7.34 -12.69 -4.99
C LEU A 109 8.77 -13.24 -5.20
N GLY A 110 9.01 -14.52 -4.84
CA GLY A 110 10.29 -15.20 -5.07
C GLY A 110 10.63 -15.46 -6.54
N THR A 111 9.66 -15.47 -7.46
CA THR A 111 9.89 -15.76 -8.88
C THR A 111 10.05 -14.51 -9.75
N ARG A 112 9.65 -13.32 -9.29
CA ARG A 112 9.84 -12.06 -10.05
C ARG A 112 10.97 -11.15 -9.54
N LEU A 113 11.42 -11.28 -8.29
CA LEU A 113 12.58 -10.53 -7.77
C LEU A 113 13.88 -11.37 -7.71
N GLY A 114 13.80 -12.65 -8.08
CA GLY A 114 14.87 -13.64 -7.91
C GLY A 114 15.73 -13.96 -9.13
N ASN A 115 15.77 -13.11 -10.16
CA ASN A 115 16.72 -13.31 -11.26
C ASN A 115 17.61 -12.07 -11.43
N PRO A 116 18.79 -11.99 -10.80
CA PRO A 116 19.84 -11.13 -11.32
C PRO A 116 20.18 -11.65 -12.72
N VAL A 117 20.02 -10.80 -13.72
CA VAL A 117 20.60 -11.06 -15.04
C VAL A 117 22.11 -11.08 -14.84
N SER A 118 22.70 -12.26 -14.71
CA SER A 118 24.13 -12.46 -14.97
C SER A 118 24.33 -12.28 -16.47
N VAL A 119 24.97 -11.18 -16.82
CA VAL A 119 25.65 -11.03 -18.12
C VAL A 119 27.04 -11.63 -17.95
N ASP A 120 27.29 -12.73 -18.64
CA ASP A 120 28.66 -13.19 -18.98
C ASP A 120 29.30 -12.23 -20.01
#